data_AF-A0A1V3XXV2-F1
#
_entry.id   AF-A0A1V3XXV2-F1
#
_cell.length_a   1.000
_cell.length_b   1.000
_cell.length_c   1.000
_cell.angle_alpha   90.00
_cell.angle_beta   90.00
_cell.angle_gamma   90.00
#
_symmetry.space_group_name_H-M   'P 1'
#
loop_
_entity.id
_entity.type
_entity.pdbx_description
1 polymer ?
#
loop_
_entity_poly.entity_id
_entity_poly.type
_entity_poly.pdbx_seq_one_letter_code
_entity_poly.pdbx_strand_id
1 'polypeptide(L)'
;MDFRLRDVPFLSRIGADRADHLRTDVDAAAAGWADAALLRVDSRNQVLVAEGRAVLGPAATLGDKPPPEAVFLGRIAGDRHVWAIRGALEPPRIRM
;
A
#
# COMPACT_ATOMS: atom_id res chain seq x y z
N MET A 1 -22.59 -3.80 -27.80
CA MET A 1 -22.29 -4.61 -26.60
C MET A 1 -21.50 -3.75 -25.65
N ASP A 2 -22.18 -3.23 -24.64
CA ASP A 2 -21.62 -2.22 -23.74
C ASP A 2 -20.94 -2.92 -22.57
N PHE A 3 -19.63 -2.72 -22.44
CA PHE A 3 -18.89 -3.18 -21.27
C PHE A 3 -19.34 -2.37 -20.05
N ARG A 4 -19.83 -3.05 -19.00
CA ARG A 4 -20.20 -2.42 -17.73
C ARG A 4 -19.66 -3.26 -16.58
N LEU A 5 -18.92 -2.60 -15.68
CA LEU A 5 -18.43 -3.23 -14.47
C LEU A 5 -19.60 -3.41 -13.49
N ARG A 6 -19.74 -4.61 -12.93
CA ARG A 6 -20.79 -4.97 -11.96
C ARG A 6 -20.59 -4.28 -10.60
N ASP A 7 -19.32 -4.06 -10.25
CA ASP A 7 -18.86 -3.33 -9.06
C ASP A 7 -17.58 -2.58 -9.39
N VAL A 8 -17.30 -1.50 -8.63
CA VAL A 8 -16.00 -0.82 -8.71
C VAL A 8 -14.89 -1.80 -8.26
N PRO A 9 -13.85 -2.06 -9.08
CA PRO A 9 -12.75 -2.93 -8.68
C PRO A 9 -12.08 -2.43 -7.40
N PHE A 10 -11.78 -3.35 -6.47
CA PHE A 10 -11.25 -3.04 -5.14
C PHE A 10 -10.00 -2.15 -5.18
N LEU A 11 -9.12 -2.37 -6.16
CA LEU A 11 -7.89 -1.60 -6.33
C LEU A 11 -8.13 -0.17 -6.85
N SER A 12 -9.23 0.09 -7.56
CA SER A 12 -9.65 1.46 -7.89
C SER A 12 -10.14 2.23 -6.67
N ARG A 13 -10.51 1.55 -5.58
CA ARG A 13 -11.00 2.17 -4.34
C ARG A 13 -9.90 2.56 -3.36
N ILE A 14 -8.64 2.21 -3.64
CA ILE A 14 -7.51 2.57 -2.77
C ILE A 14 -7.35 4.11 -2.70
N GLY A 15 -7.89 4.86 -3.68
CA GLY A 15 -7.86 6.32 -3.66
C GLY A 15 -6.45 6.90 -3.73
N ALA A 16 -5.46 6.05 -4.08
CA ALA A 16 -4.13 6.51 -4.40
C ALA A 16 -4.25 7.35 -5.67
N ASP A 17 -4.10 8.65 -5.51
CA ASP A 17 -3.87 9.55 -6.63
C ASP A 17 -2.67 9.01 -7.39
N ARG A 18 -2.93 8.52 -8.60
CA ARG A 18 -1.91 7.98 -9.48
C ARG A 18 -1.18 9.19 -10.07
N ALA A 19 -0.45 9.91 -9.23
CA ALA A 19 0.34 11.06 -9.59
C ALA A 19 1.34 10.61 -10.67
N ASP A 20 1.01 10.90 -11.92
CA ASP A 20 1.81 10.61 -13.12
C ASP A 20 3.24 11.20 -13.00
N HIS A 21 3.42 12.18 -12.11
CA HIS A 21 4.70 12.80 -11.76
C HIS A 21 5.59 12.01 -10.80
N LEU A 22 5.10 10.97 -10.13
CA LEU A 22 5.82 10.31 -9.04
C LEU A 22 6.68 9.11 -9.46
N ARG A 23 7.07 9.08 -10.73
CA ARG A 23 8.09 8.16 -11.22
C ARG A 23 9.52 8.67 -10.94
N THR A 24 9.66 9.88 -10.40
CA THR A 24 10.94 10.60 -10.31
C THR A 24 11.40 10.92 -8.87
N ASP A 25 10.65 10.53 -7.84
CA ASP A 25 10.99 10.93 -6.46
C ASP A 25 10.87 9.77 -5.43
N VAL A 26 11.49 8.63 -5.76
CA VAL A 26 11.69 7.52 -4.81
C VAL A 26 12.45 7.99 -3.57
N ASP A 27 13.36 8.95 -3.70
CA ASP A 27 14.10 9.54 -2.57
C ASP A 27 13.18 10.36 -1.66
N ALA A 28 12.30 11.23 -2.20
CA ALA A 28 11.29 11.91 -1.39
C ALA A 28 10.26 10.94 -0.80
N ALA A 29 9.92 9.85 -1.50
CA ALA A 29 9.05 8.82 -0.96
C ALA A 29 9.70 8.08 0.22
N ALA A 30 11.01 7.79 0.12
CA ALA A 30 11.79 7.12 1.16
C ALA A 30 11.92 7.97 2.43
N ALA A 31 11.92 9.31 2.32
CA ALA A 31 11.91 10.20 3.48
C ALA A 31 10.68 9.98 4.39
N GLY A 32 9.52 9.60 3.82
CA GLY A 32 8.31 9.30 4.58
C GLY A 32 8.18 7.83 5.03
N TRP A 33 9.23 7.01 4.88
CA TRP A 33 9.17 5.57 5.18
C TRP A 33 8.88 5.26 6.65
N ALA A 34 9.44 6.03 7.59
CA ALA A 34 9.28 5.80 9.02
C ALA A 34 7.81 5.78 9.47
N ASP A 35 7.00 6.66 8.89
CA ASP A 35 5.56 6.80 9.19
C ASP A 35 4.66 6.09 8.16
N ALA A 36 5.25 5.47 7.14
CA ALA A 36 4.50 4.89 6.04
C ALA A 36 3.64 3.69 6.47
N ALA A 37 2.57 3.50 5.72
CA ALA A 37 1.73 2.32 5.78
C ALA A 37 2.25 1.26 4.78
N LEU A 38 2.20 0.00 5.19
CA LEU A 38 2.74 -1.12 4.43
C LEU A 38 1.63 -2.10 4.07
N LEU A 39 1.43 -2.32 2.78
CA LEU A 39 0.59 -3.37 2.22
C LEU A 39 1.42 -4.62 1.94
N ARG A 40 0.99 -5.76 2.46
CA ARG A 40 1.61 -7.05 2.11
C ARG A 40 0.82 -7.76 1.03
N VAL A 41 1.55 -8.23 0.03
CA VAL A 41 1.02 -9.04 -1.06
C VAL A 41 1.68 -10.42 -1.02
N ASP A 42 0.89 -11.49 -0.91
CA ASP A 42 1.44 -12.85 -0.91
C ASP A 42 1.91 -13.29 -2.31
N SER A 43 2.48 -14.49 -2.41
CA SER A 43 2.95 -15.06 -3.69
C SER A 43 1.82 -15.32 -4.69
N ARG A 44 0.57 -15.38 -4.24
CA ARG A 44 -0.64 -15.57 -5.05
C ARG A 44 -1.31 -14.24 -5.42
N ASN A 45 -0.63 -13.11 -5.22
CA ASN A 45 -1.15 -11.76 -5.44
C ASN A 45 -2.35 -11.40 -4.54
N GLN A 46 -2.44 -12.01 -3.36
CA GLN A 46 -3.50 -11.73 -2.39
C GLN A 46 -3.06 -10.69 -1.37
N VAL A 47 -4.02 -9.93 -0.87
CA VAL A 47 -3.85 -8.97 0.23
C VAL A 47 -4.80 -9.32 1.36
N LEU A 48 -4.41 -9.03 2.59
CA LEU A 48 -5.32 -9.19 3.71
C LEU A 48 -6.32 -8.03 3.74
N VAL A 49 -7.60 -8.35 3.92
CA VAL A 49 -8.70 -7.38 4.00
C VAL A 49 -9.43 -7.57 5.34
N ALA A 50 -9.67 -6.48 6.05
CA ALA A 50 -10.48 -6.42 7.26
C ALA A 50 -11.46 -5.24 7.16
N GLU A 51 -12.72 -5.41 7.57
CA GLU A 51 -13.75 -4.36 7.49
C GLU A 51 -13.87 -3.73 6.09
N GLY A 52 -13.72 -4.54 5.03
CA GLY A 52 -13.78 -4.07 3.64
C GLY A 52 -12.60 -3.20 3.18
N ARG A 53 -11.52 -3.11 3.97
CA ARG A 53 -10.31 -2.34 3.64
C ARG A 53 -9.07 -3.21 3.69
N ALA A 54 -8.09 -2.91 2.85
CA ALA A 54 -6.79 -3.59 2.91
C ALA A 54 -6.12 -3.31 4.26
N VAL A 55 -5.57 -4.35 4.87
CA VAL A 55 -4.83 -4.25 6.12
C VAL A 55 -3.46 -3.63 5.81
N LEU A 56 -3.15 -2.55 6.53
CA LEU A 56 -1.87 -1.84 6.42
C LEU A 56 -1.10 -1.94 7.73
N GLY A 57 0.13 -2.43 7.65
CA GLY A 57 1.09 -2.44 8.76
C GLY A 57 1.95 -1.16 8.81
N PRO A 58 2.80 -0.99 9.83
CA PRO A 58 3.83 0.05 9.83
C PRO A 58 5.00 -0.38 8.93
N ALA A 59 5.46 0.47 8.02
CA ALA A 59 6.59 0.14 7.14
C ALA A 59 7.92 0.03 7.92
N ALA A 60 8.09 0.80 8.98
CA ALA A 60 9.25 0.78 9.86
C ALA A 60 9.54 -0.60 10.50
N THR A 61 8.59 -1.56 10.47
CA THR A 61 8.85 -2.92 10.95
C THR A 61 9.80 -3.72 10.06
N LEU A 62 10.02 -3.29 8.82
CA LEU A 62 10.97 -3.93 7.90
C LEU A 62 12.38 -3.35 7.99
N GLY A 63 12.55 -2.17 8.62
CA GLY A 63 13.82 -1.47 8.73
C GLY A 63 13.68 0.04 8.54
N ASP A 64 14.81 0.76 8.60
CA ASP A 64 14.84 2.23 8.56
C ASP A 64 14.65 2.82 7.15
N LYS A 65 14.75 1.99 6.10
CA LYS A 65 14.62 2.39 4.70
C LYS A 65 13.77 1.37 3.93
N PRO A 66 13.09 1.79 2.85
CA PRO A 66 12.40 0.86 1.98
C PRO A 66 13.40 -0.15 1.38
N PRO A 67 13.11 -1.46 1.44
CA PRO A 67 13.94 -2.44 0.75
C PRO A 67 13.77 -2.30 -0.79
N PRO A 68 14.71 -2.79 -1.61
CA PRO A 68 14.69 -2.61 -3.06
C PRO A 68 13.42 -3.13 -3.75
N GLU A 69 12.78 -4.14 -3.19
CA GLU A 69 11.54 -4.72 -3.68
C GLU A 69 10.27 -3.97 -3.25
N ALA A 70 10.39 -2.96 -2.39
CA ALA A 70 9.25 -2.15 -1.96
C ALA A 70 8.79 -1.23 -3.09
N VAL A 71 7.48 -1.23 -3.32
CA VAL A 71 6.83 -0.44 -4.37
C VAL A 71 6.02 0.65 -3.72
N PHE A 72 6.35 1.90 -4.00
CA PHE A 72 5.53 3.03 -3.57
C PHE A 72 4.20 3.03 -4.32
N LEU A 73 3.09 3.06 -3.58
CA LEU A 73 1.73 2.99 -4.15
C LEU A 73 1.04 4.35 -4.22
N GLY A 74 1.47 5.33 -3.42
CA GLY A 74 0.81 6.62 -3.32
C GLY A 74 0.74 7.13 -1.89
N ARG A 75 -0.11 8.14 -1.70
CA ARG A 75 -0.42 8.71 -0.39
C ARG A 75 -1.91 8.54 -0.09
N ILE A 76 -2.23 8.34 1.18
CA ILE A 76 -3.62 8.33 1.68
C ILE A 76 -3.87 9.56 2.55
N ALA A 77 -5.08 9.66 3.12
CA ALA A 77 -5.48 10.80 3.95
C ALA A 77 -4.41 11.16 5.01
N GLY A 78 -4.13 12.46 5.14
CA GLY A 78 -3.05 12.96 6.01
C GLY A 78 -1.66 12.86 5.39
N ASP A 79 -1.55 12.78 4.06
CA ASP A 79 -0.29 12.67 3.31
C ASP A 79 0.54 11.42 3.63
N ARG A 80 -0.08 10.42 4.28
CA ARG A 80 0.63 9.21 4.71
C ARG A 80 1.02 8.35 3.49
N HIS A 81 2.31 8.09 3.38
CA HIS A 81 2.87 7.24 2.32
C HIS A 81 2.38 5.79 2.46
N VAL A 82 2.08 5.15 1.33
CA VAL A 82 1.73 3.73 1.26
C VAL A 82 2.71 3.01 0.35
N TRP A 83 3.28 1.93 0.86
CA TRP A 83 4.18 1.05 0.14
C TRP A 83 3.64 -0.37 0.11
N ALA A 84 4.00 -1.14 -0.91
CA ALA A 84 3.71 -2.56 -1.00
C ALA A 84 4.99 -3.38 -1.03
N ILE A 85 4.97 -4.53 -0.37
CA ILE A 85 6.01 -5.56 -0.48
C ILE A 85 5.40 -6.93 -0.72
N ARG A 86 6.22 -7.82 -1.27
CA ARG A 86 5.93 -9.26 -1.25
C ARG A 86 6.23 -9.82 0.14
N GLY A 87 5.32 -10.62 0.69
CA GLY A 87 5.54 -11.28 1.97
C GLY A 87 4.32 -12.02 2.49
N ALA A 88 4.51 -12.79 3.55
CA ALA A 88 3.40 -13.47 4.23
C ALA A 88 2.36 -12.44 4.71
N LEU A 89 1.07 -12.75 4.55
CA LEU A 89 0.01 -11.89 5.08
C LEU A 89 0.07 -11.89 6.60
N GLU A 90 0.07 -10.70 7.19
CA GLU A 90 0.08 -10.51 8.64
C GLU A 90 -1.26 -9.95 9.09
N PRO A 91 -1.89 -10.52 10.12
CA PRO A 91 -3.12 -9.98 10.68
C PRO A 91 -2.90 -8.58 11.28
N PRO A 92 -3.94 -7.73 11.33
CA PRO A 92 -3.83 -6.43 11.98
C PRO A 92 -3.40 -6.62 13.43
N ARG A 93 -2.37 -5.89 13.86
CA ARG A 93 -1.96 -5.86 15.26
C ARG A 93 -3.00 -5.04 16.02
N ILE A 94 -4.03 -5.71 16.55
CA ILE A 94 -5.03 -5.07 17.40
C ILE A 94 -4.29 -4.61 18.67
N ARG A 95 -4.33 -3.31 18.95
CA ARG A 95 -3.87 -2.78 20.23
C ARG A 95 -4.96 -3.13 21.24
N MET A 96 -4.69 -4.11 22.10
CA MET A 96 -5.55 -4.49 23.24
C MET A 96 -5.50 -3.41 24.31
#